data_AF-A0AAW2BGM6-F1
#
_entry.id   AF-A0AAW2BGM6-F1
#
_cell.length_a   1.000
_cell.length_b   1.000
_cell.length_c   1.000
_cell.angle_alpha   90.00
_cell.angle_beta   90.00
_cell.angle_gamma   90.00
#
_symmetry.space_group_name_H-M   'P 1'
#
loop_
_entity.id
_entity.type
_entity.pdbx_description
1 polymer ?
#
loop_
_entity_poly.entity_id
_entity_poly.type
_entity_poly.pdbx_seq_one_letter_code
_entity_poly.pdbx_strand_id
1 'polypeptide(L)' 'MGIGSMTRKKNGYWRRAVYRRIAVVTEANKAIGYEICKQLAAYRVRIVLTASDVRRGNEAVEHLRATGYWMR' A
#
# COMPACT_ATOMS: atom_id res chain seq x y z
N MET A 1 1.91 25.22 -4.58
CA MET A 1 0.77 25.06 -3.65
C MET A 1 0.73 23.62 -3.17
N GLY A 2 1.17 23.34 -1.94
CA GLY A 2 1.04 22.02 -1.33
C GLY A 2 -0.01 22.09 -0.22
N ILE A 3 -1.09 21.32 -0.36
CA ILE A 3 -2.09 21.10 0.70
C ILE A 3 -1.45 20.33 1.85
N GLY A 4 -0.76 21.05 2.74
CA GLY A 4 -0.27 20.52 4.00
C GLY A 4 -1.41 20.53 5.03
N SER A 5 -2.17 19.45 5.13
CA SER A 5 -3.10 19.32 6.26
C SER A 5 -2.30 19.12 7.54
N MET A 6 -2.66 19.86 8.57
CA MET A 6 -2.08 19.76 9.92
C MET A 6 -2.94 18.81 10.74
N THR A 7 -2.33 17.92 11.53
CA THR A 7 -3.10 17.08 12.47
C THR A 7 -2.69 17.37 13.93
N ARG A 8 -3.68 17.22 14.81
CA ARG A 8 -3.77 17.53 16.27
C ARG A 8 -2.44 17.74 17.01
N LYS A 9 -2.36 18.83 17.82
CA LYS A 9 -1.24 19.12 18.73
C LYS A 9 -0.99 17.97 19.70
N LYS A 10 0.25 17.46 19.71
CA LYS A 10 0.89 16.80 20.87
C LYS A 10 2.13 17.60 21.21
N ASN A 11 2.33 17.91 22.50
CA ASN A 11 3.49 18.63 23.03
C ASN A 11 3.78 20.00 22.37
N GLY A 12 2.75 20.75 21.98
CA GLY A 12 2.89 22.13 21.50
C GLY A 12 3.27 22.29 20.01
N TYR A 13 3.77 21.24 19.35
CA TYR A 13 4.16 21.27 17.94
C TYR A 13 3.06 20.73 17.01
N TRP A 14 2.95 21.35 15.84
CA TRP A 14 2.09 20.89 14.76
C TRP A 14 2.73 19.71 14.04
N ARG A 15 2.07 18.55 14.02
CA ARG A 15 2.51 17.44 13.17
C ARG A 15 1.95 17.63 11.76
N ARG A 16 2.85 17.61 10.78
CA ARG A 16 2.49 17.47 9.36
C ARG A 16 1.65 16.22 9.23
N ALA A 17 0.43 16.31 8.69
CA ALA A 17 -0.31 15.11 8.39
C ALA A 17 0.46 14.35 7.32
N VAL A 18 0.82 13.12 7.63
CA VAL A 18 1.39 12.20 6.66
C VAL A 18 0.21 11.48 6.05
N TYR A 19 -0.27 11.95 4.90
CA TYR A 19 -1.21 11.19 4.10
C TYR A 19 -0.51 9.90 3.66
N ARG A 20 -0.90 8.77 4.25
CA ARG A 20 -0.47 7.46 3.77
C ARG A 20 -1.18 7.18 2.46
N ARG A 21 -0.47 7.27 1.35
CA ARG A 21 -0.98 6.90 0.03
C ARG A 21 -1.40 5.44 0.05
N ILE A 22 -2.62 5.16 -0.40
CA ILE A 22 -3.15 3.81 -0.56
C ILE A 22 -3.40 3.60 -2.05
N ALA A 23 -2.91 2.49 -2.58
CA ALA A 23 -3.19 2.06 -3.94
C ALA A 23 -4.12 0.86 -3.91
N VAL A 24 -5.22 0.92 -4.65
CA VAL A 24 -6.11 -0.23 -4.89
C VAL A 24 -5.83 -0.73 -6.30
N VAL A 25 -5.53 -2.03 -6.43
CA VAL A 25 -5.22 -2.64 -7.73
C VAL A 25 -6.22 -3.75 -8.00
N THR A 26 -6.89 -3.67 -9.15
CA THR A 26 -7.90 -4.62 -9.61
C THR A 26 -7.29 -5.82 -10.31
N GLU A 27 -7.86 -7.02 -10.09
CA GLU A 27 -7.38 -8.29 -10.69
C GLU A 27 -5.87 -8.53 -10.53
N ALA A 28 -5.32 -8.13 -9.38
CA ALA A 28 -3.89 -8.02 -9.12
C ALA A 28 -3.24 -9.30 -8.59
N ASN A 29 -3.95 -10.43 -8.66
CA ASN A 29 -3.40 -11.76 -8.39
C ASN A 29 -2.60 -12.35 -9.57
N LYS A 30 -2.56 -11.67 -10.73
CA LYS A 30 -1.88 -12.15 -11.94
C LYS A 30 -1.35 -10.99 -12.79
N ALA A 31 -0.50 -11.34 -13.76
CA ALA A 31 -0.02 -10.46 -14.82
C ALA A 31 0.48 -9.09 -14.31
N ILE A 32 0.11 -8.02 -15.01
CA ILE A 32 0.58 -6.64 -14.76
C ILE A 32 0.14 -6.14 -13.37
N GLY A 33 -1.07 -6.49 -12.92
CA GLY A 33 -1.57 -6.04 -11.62
C GLY A 33 -0.70 -6.53 -10.47
N TYR A 34 -0.18 -7.76 -10.55
CA TYR A 34 0.74 -8.29 -9.55
C TYR A 34 2.11 -7.59 -9.57
N GLU A 35 2.65 -7.28 -10.75
CA GLU A 35 3.93 -6.59 -10.89
C GLU A 35 3.86 -5.14 -10.39
N ILE A 36 2.74 -4.46 -10.65
CA ILE A 36 2.46 -3.14 -10.07
C ILE A 36 2.44 -3.22 -8.53
N CYS A 37 1.82 -4.26 -7.95
CA CYS A 37 1.82 -4.44 -6.50
C CYS A 37 3.25 -4.61 -5.93
N LYS A 38 4.14 -5.36 -6.61
CA LYS A 38 5.54 -5.47 -6.18
C LYS A 38 6.26 -4.14 -6.19
N GLN A 39 6.14 -3.38 -7.28
CA GLN A 39 6.79 -2.07 -7.40
C GLN A 39 6.26 -1.09 -6.33
N LEU A 40 4.95 -1.02 -6.16
CA LEU A 40 4.32 -0.18 -5.13
C LEU A 40 4.77 -0.58 -3.72
N ALA A 41 4.98 -1.87 -3.45
CA ALA A 41 5.44 -2.37 -2.16
C ALA A 41 6.89 -1.93 -1.90
N ALA A 42 7.75 -2.01 -2.92
CA ALA A 42 9.13 -1.50 -2.85
C ALA A 42 9.18 0.01 -2.52
N TYR A 43 8.21 0.79 -3.03
CA TYR A 43 8.05 2.21 -2.70
C TYR A 43 7.32 2.50 -1.38
N ARG A 44 7.10 1.48 -0.53
CA ARG A 44 6.43 1.62 0.78
C ARG A 44 5.02 2.21 0.70
N VAL A 45 4.33 1.96 -0.41
CA VAL A 45 2.90 2.32 -0.57
C VAL A 45 2.05 1.24 0.07
N ARG A 46 0.97 1.63 0.77
CA ARG A 46 -0.01 0.65 1.26
C ARG A 46 -0.86 0.18 0.09
N ILE A 47 -0.97 -1.13 -0.11
CA ILE A 47 -1.66 -1.71 -1.26
C ILE A 47 -2.87 -2.52 -0.79
N VAL A 48 -3.98 -2.38 -1.52
CA VAL A 48 -5.12 -3.30 -1.48
C VAL A 48 -5.11 -4.06 -2.81
N LEU A 49 -4.68 -5.32 -2.74
CA LEU A 49 -4.72 -6.25 -3.85
C LEU A 49 -6.13 -6.84 -3.91
N THR A 50 -6.80 -6.71 -5.05
CA THR A 50 -8.10 -7.35 -5.26
C THR A 50 -8.00 -8.43 -6.33
N ALA A 51 -8.81 -9.48 -6.20
CA ALA A 51 -8.79 -10.64 -7.07
C ALA A 51 -10.19 -11.26 -7.15
N SER A 52 -10.58 -11.77 -8.32
CA SER A 52 -11.80 -12.54 -8.54
C SER A 52 -11.85 -13.87 -7.78
N ASP A 53 -10.69 -14.46 -7.49
CA ASP A 53 -10.56 -15.70 -6.73
C ASP A 53 -9.81 -15.44 -5.42
N VAL A 54 -10.47 -15.75 -4.29
CA VAL A 54 -9.95 -15.49 -2.95
C VAL A 54 -8.69 -16.32 -2.65
N ARG A 55 -8.62 -17.58 -3.08
CA ARG A 55 -7.45 -18.43 -2.85
C ARG A 55 -6.23 -17.89 -3.58
N ARG A 56 -6.39 -17.56 -4.86
CA ARG A 56 -5.32 -16.95 -5.68
C ARG A 56 -4.92 -15.58 -5.15
N GLY A 57 -5.89 -14.79 -4.67
CA GLY A 57 -5.63 -13.51 -4.02
C GLY A 57 -4.78 -13.66 -2.76
N ASN A 58 -5.12 -14.61 -1.89
CA ASN A 58 -4.37 -14.90 -0.67
C ASN A 58 -2.94 -15.38 -0.98
N GLU A 59 -2.80 -16.28 -1.95
CA GLU A 59 -1.49 -16.77 -2.39
C GLU A 59 -0.61 -15.61 -2.91
N ALA A 60 -1.16 -14.73 -3.76
CA ALA A 60 -0.46 -13.55 -4.24
C ALA A 60 -0.03 -12.61 -3.10
N VAL A 61 -0.87 -12.46 -2.06
CA VAL A 61 -0.52 -11.68 -0.85
C VAL A 61 0.61 -12.33 -0.06
N GLU A 62 0.62 -13.66 0.10
CA GLU A 62 1.69 -14.37 0.79
C GLU A 62 3.02 -14.28 0.04
N HIS A 63 3.01 -14.50 -1.28
CA HIS A 63 4.19 -14.29 -2.12
C HIS A 63 4.71 -12.86 -2.03
N LEU A 64 3.82 -11.86 -2.08
CA LEU A 64 4.20 -10.46 -1.93
C LEU A 64 4.80 -10.17 -0.54
N ARG A 65 4.30 -10.80 0.52
CA ARG A 65 4.88 -10.67 1.88
C ARG A 65 6.26 -11.32 1.97
N ALA A 66 6.47 -12.45 1.31
CA ALA A 66 7.75 -13.16 1.30
C ALA A 66 8.88 -12.34 0.64
N THR A 67 8.55 -11.40 -0.27
CA THR A 67 9.56 -10.51 -0.87
C THR A 67 10.22 -9.52 0.10
N GLY A 68 9.71 -9.38 1.33
CA GLY A 68 10.28 -8.45 2.32
C GLY A 68 9.90 -6.98 2.11
N TYR A 69 9.11 -6.66 1.07
CA TYR A 69 8.65 -5.29 0.80
C TYR A 69 7.45 -4.87 1.67
N TRP A 70 6.98 -5.73 2.58
CA TRP A 70 5.90 -5.40 3.48
C TRP A 70 6.33 -4.35 4.53
N MET A 71 5.46 -3.37 4.76
CA MET A 71 5.68 -2.32 5.75
C MET A 71 5.17 -2.81 7.12
N ARG A 72 6.04 -2.81 8.14
CA ARG A 72 5.68 -3.09 9.53
C ARG A 72 4.90 -1.93 10.16
#